data_AF-A0A6J8A4X5-F1
#
_entry.id   AF-A0A6J8A4X5-F1
#
_cell.length_a   1.000
_cell.length_b   1.000
_cell.length_c   1.000
_cell.angle_alpha   90.00
_cell.angle_beta   90.00
_cell.angle_gamma   90.00
#
_symmetry.space_group_name_H-M   'P 1'
#
loop_
_entity.id
_entity.type
_entity.pdbx_description
1 polymer ?
#
loop_
_entity_poly.entity_id
_entity_poly.type
_entity_poly.pdbx_seq_one_letter_code
_entity_poly.pdbx_strand_id
1 'polypeptide(L)'
;MAKVEQFNNVIARSSAIADFLIIYIEEAHPFDGWKFRNNIEIDYHRNLRDRIEAAKQLLSIGPQCSIVVDNMLDEANMQYGGLSDRLYIVLDDVIVFEGARGPFGYRIEKLNLHIGNSGTMLLHFFKVIGCILQMVVLSINVLLSRCFSSIKESIAERFRKIHEGTTLTDEDCMHSIYTIAFFKQVWRAMYLDVFKTAKLYGNPPNVEVITIDDLVKTRLSDFQRKGRPLLEHFNEVIARFSNIADFLIIYIEEAHPSDGWKFGNNIEINYHRNLQERIAAAKRLQSFGPKCSIVVDNMRDEANLQYGGLYERLYIVLNDVIVFAGERGPVGYRVEEIEQWLENYHS
;
A
#
# COMPACT_ATOMS: atom_id res chain seq x y z
N MET A 1 12.48 -5.57 27.58
CA MET A 1 11.73 -6.76 28.04
C MET A 1 10.44 -6.97 27.25
N ALA A 2 9.45 -6.06 27.28
CA ALA A 2 8.16 -6.25 26.58
C ALA A 2 8.25 -6.60 25.08
N LYS A 3 9.18 -5.98 24.32
CA LYS A 3 9.37 -6.28 22.88
C LYS A 3 9.87 -7.72 22.63
N VAL A 4 10.77 -8.23 23.48
CA VAL A 4 11.31 -9.61 23.36
C VAL A 4 10.22 -10.63 23.65
N GLU A 5 9.39 -10.40 24.66
CA GLU A 5 8.25 -11.27 24.97
C GLU A 5 7.24 -11.31 23.82
N GLN A 6 6.91 -10.14 23.25
CA GLN A 6 6.07 -10.09 22.06
C GLN A 6 6.68 -10.86 20.88
N PHE A 7 8.00 -10.76 20.67
CA PHE A 7 8.69 -11.47 19.59
C PHE A 7 8.70 -12.99 19.81
N ASN A 8 8.93 -13.44 21.04
CA ASN A 8 8.80 -14.84 21.43
C ASN A 8 7.40 -15.40 21.16
N ASN A 9 6.35 -14.61 21.39
CA ASN A 9 4.99 -15.03 21.05
C ASN A 9 4.79 -15.23 19.53
N VAL A 10 5.48 -14.47 18.68
CA VAL A 10 5.45 -14.66 17.22
C VAL A 10 6.19 -15.93 16.83
N ILE A 11 7.38 -16.15 17.39
CA ILE A 11 8.19 -17.36 17.19
C ILE A 11 7.37 -18.59 17.55
N ALA A 12 6.78 -18.63 18.74
CA ALA A 12 6.00 -19.77 19.23
C ALA A 12 4.82 -20.13 18.32
N ARG A 13 4.25 -19.17 17.60
CA ARG A 13 3.12 -19.38 16.67
C ARG A 13 3.54 -19.78 15.26
N SER A 14 4.77 -19.46 14.87
CA SER A 14 5.16 -19.45 13.46
C SER A 14 6.47 -20.20 13.17
N SER A 15 7.08 -20.81 14.19
CA SER A 15 8.33 -21.58 14.07
C SER A 15 8.24 -22.76 13.10
N ALA A 16 7.03 -23.22 12.76
CA ALA A 16 6.82 -24.27 11.76
C ALA A 16 6.97 -23.80 10.31
N ILE A 17 6.91 -22.48 10.06
CA ILE A 17 6.83 -21.90 8.70
C ILE A 17 7.81 -20.75 8.46
N ALA A 18 8.54 -20.32 9.48
CA ALA A 18 9.51 -19.24 9.38
C ALA A 18 10.66 -19.44 10.38
N ASP A 19 11.87 -19.08 9.94
CA ASP A 19 13.02 -18.94 10.80
C ASP A 19 13.10 -17.51 11.36
N PHE A 20 13.74 -17.37 12.53
CA PHE A 20 13.83 -16.10 13.24
C PHE A 20 15.27 -15.79 13.62
N LEU A 21 15.65 -14.52 13.43
CA LEU A 21 16.98 -14.02 13.72
C LEU A 21 16.89 -12.62 14.33
N ILE A 22 17.67 -12.36 15.37
CA ILE A 22 17.93 -11.02 15.87
C ILE A 22 19.35 -10.63 15.48
N ILE A 23 19.50 -9.46 14.87
CA ILE A 23 20.81 -8.84 14.62
C ILE A 23 20.98 -7.73 15.67
N TYR A 24 21.93 -7.91 16.58
CA TYR A 24 22.28 -6.92 17.59
C TYR A 24 23.20 -5.86 16.98
N ILE A 25 22.73 -4.62 16.96
CA ILE A 25 23.41 -3.48 16.33
C ILE A 25 24.00 -2.53 17.39
N GLU A 26 24.47 -1.36 16.98
CA GLU A 26 24.88 -0.28 17.88
C GLU A 26 23.78 0.14 18.87
N GLU A 27 24.18 0.53 20.08
CA GLU A 27 23.28 1.06 21.10
C GLU A 27 22.66 2.39 20.66
N ALA A 28 21.33 2.46 20.67
CA ALA A 28 20.63 3.71 20.39
C ALA A 28 20.82 4.75 21.51
N HIS A 29 21.01 4.30 22.75
CA HIS A 29 21.12 5.14 23.96
C HIS A 29 22.23 4.65 24.92
N PRO A 30 23.50 4.79 24.52
CA PRO A 30 24.62 4.29 25.30
C PRO A 30 24.82 5.07 26.61
N PHE A 31 25.39 4.40 27.60
CA PHE A 31 25.52 4.91 28.97
C PHE A 31 26.54 6.04 29.09
N ASP A 32 27.63 5.97 28.30
CA ASP A 32 28.63 7.01 28.10
C ASP A 32 28.22 8.07 27.06
N GLY A 33 26.97 8.02 26.59
CA GLY A 33 26.34 9.01 25.71
C GLY A 33 25.06 9.63 26.29
N TRP A 34 24.16 10.06 25.41
CA TRP A 34 22.84 10.56 25.78
C TRP A 34 21.92 9.39 26.14
N LYS A 35 21.20 9.49 27.28
CA LYS A 35 20.36 8.41 27.79
C LYS A 35 19.09 8.88 28.50
N PHE A 36 18.09 8.01 28.52
CA PHE A 36 16.92 8.13 29.39
C PHE A 36 17.25 7.73 30.85
N ARG A 37 16.48 8.26 31.81
CA ARG A 37 16.54 7.79 33.21
C ARG A 37 16.08 6.33 33.28
N ASN A 38 16.81 5.48 33.99
CA ASN A 38 16.57 4.03 34.16
C ASN A 38 16.76 3.18 32.88
N ASN A 39 17.68 3.56 31.99
CA ASN A 39 18.08 2.71 30.87
C ASN A 39 19.06 1.61 31.32
N ILE A 40 19.23 0.57 30.50
CA ILE A 40 20.28 -0.43 30.69
C ILE A 40 21.64 0.26 30.52
N GLU A 41 22.60 -0.07 31.41
CA GLU A 41 23.92 0.53 31.42
C GLU A 41 24.86 -0.22 30.46
N ILE A 42 24.85 0.17 29.18
CA ILE A 42 25.74 -0.34 28.13
C ILE A 42 26.43 0.85 27.47
N ASP A 43 27.75 0.91 27.50
CA ASP A 43 28.54 1.94 26.81
C ASP A 43 28.56 1.70 25.29
N TYR A 44 29.01 2.69 24.52
CA TYR A 44 29.32 2.48 23.10
C TYR A 44 30.27 1.30 22.91
N HIS A 45 29.95 0.45 21.95
CA HIS A 45 30.81 -0.66 21.56
C HIS A 45 32.06 -0.14 20.86
N ARG A 46 33.25 -0.25 21.47
CA ARG A 46 34.52 0.20 20.86
C ARG A 46 35.15 -0.89 20.00
N ASN A 47 34.72 -2.13 20.20
CA ASN A 47 35.18 -3.29 19.48
C ASN A 47 34.10 -4.38 19.50
N LEU A 48 34.30 -5.44 18.71
CA LEU A 48 33.31 -6.51 18.56
C LEU A 48 33.02 -7.24 19.88
N ARG A 49 34.00 -7.33 20.79
CA ARG A 49 33.82 -7.99 22.09
C ARG A 49 32.81 -7.23 22.94
N ASP A 50 32.88 -5.90 22.96
CA ASP A 50 31.93 -5.07 23.70
C ASP A 50 30.49 -5.33 23.22
N ARG A 51 30.29 -5.36 21.89
CA ARG A 51 28.99 -5.66 21.25
C ARG A 51 28.49 -7.06 21.56
N ILE A 52 29.39 -8.05 21.58
CA ILE A 52 29.05 -9.43 21.97
C ILE A 52 28.63 -9.50 23.44
N GLU A 53 29.31 -8.80 24.36
CA GLU A 53 28.93 -8.80 25.77
C GLU A 53 27.57 -8.11 25.99
N ALA A 54 27.26 -7.04 25.26
CA ALA A 54 25.93 -6.42 25.26
C ALA A 54 24.85 -7.38 24.72
N ALA A 55 25.12 -8.04 23.59
CA ALA A 55 24.21 -9.06 23.03
C ALA A 55 23.98 -10.25 23.99
N LYS A 56 24.97 -10.64 24.80
CA LYS A 56 24.80 -11.64 25.87
C LYS A 56 23.84 -11.19 26.96
N GLN A 57 23.75 -9.89 27.25
CA GLN A 57 22.71 -9.39 28.14
C GLN A 57 21.32 -9.58 27.53
N LEU A 58 21.16 -9.36 26.21
CA LEU A 58 19.91 -9.67 25.51
C LEU A 58 19.58 -11.17 25.54
N LEU A 59 20.58 -12.04 25.36
CA LEU A 59 20.42 -13.49 25.53
C LEU A 59 19.86 -13.84 26.92
N SER A 60 20.29 -13.14 27.98
CA SER A 60 19.79 -13.39 29.35
C SER A 60 18.31 -13.05 29.52
N ILE A 61 17.73 -12.21 28.64
CA ILE A 61 16.29 -11.87 28.62
C ILE A 61 15.46 -13.02 28.00
N GLY A 62 16.10 -13.99 27.35
CA GLY A 62 15.46 -15.22 26.84
C GLY A 62 14.73 -15.10 25.49
N PRO A 63 15.30 -14.47 24.45
CA PRO A 63 14.75 -14.56 23.09
C PRO A 63 14.80 -16.02 22.60
N GLN A 64 13.72 -16.49 21.96
CA GLN A 64 13.59 -17.87 21.48
C GLN A 64 14.13 -18.08 20.07
N CYS A 65 15.14 -17.30 19.66
CA CYS A 65 15.76 -17.38 18.34
C CYS A 65 17.27 -17.15 18.42
N SER A 66 17.95 -17.36 17.29
CA SER A 66 19.36 -17.02 17.18
C SER A 66 19.58 -15.51 17.29
N ILE A 67 20.67 -15.14 17.95
CA ILE A 67 21.18 -13.76 17.98
C ILE A 67 22.54 -13.75 17.32
N VAL A 68 22.72 -12.85 16.37
CA VAL A 68 24.01 -12.49 15.79
C VAL A 68 24.30 -11.03 16.09
N VAL A 69 25.57 -10.62 16.00
CA VAL A 69 25.98 -9.22 16.16
C VAL A 69 26.33 -8.66 14.80
N ASP A 70 25.94 -7.42 14.54
CA ASP A 70 26.41 -6.68 13.37
C ASP A 70 27.91 -6.40 13.52
N ASN A 71 28.61 -6.27 12.40
CA ASN A 71 30.03 -5.98 12.43
C ASN A 71 30.31 -4.54 12.89
N MET A 72 31.56 -4.23 13.25
CA MET A 72 31.94 -2.91 13.75
C MET A 72 31.94 -1.81 12.67
N LEU A 73 31.63 -2.14 11.41
CA LEU A 73 31.35 -1.18 10.35
C LEU A 73 29.85 -0.87 10.23
N ASP A 74 29.01 -1.49 11.06
CA ASP A 74 27.57 -1.34 11.09
C ASP A 74 26.90 -1.59 9.73
N GLU A 75 27.42 -2.56 8.96
CA GLU A 75 26.92 -2.84 7.61
C GLU A 75 25.45 -3.24 7.61
N ALA A 76 25.01 -4.10 8.54
CA ALA A 76 23.61 -4.51 8.59
C ALA A 76 22.71 -3.34 9.02
N ASN A 77 23.14 -2.58 10.03
CA ASN A 77 22.45 -1.38 10.49
C ASN A 77 22.31 -0.33 9.37
N MET A 78 23.39 -0.08 8.61
CA MET A 78 23.40 0.86 7.48
C MET A 78 22.51 0.39 6.33
N GLN A 79 22.61 -0.88 5.93
CA GLN A 79 21.87 -1.40 4.77
C GLN A 79 20.39 -1.60 5.06
N TYR A 80 20.03 -2.03 6.28
CA TYR A 80 18.64 -2.24 6.69
C TYR A 80 18.06 -1.04 7.46
N GLY A 81 18.80 0.05 7.64
CA GLY A 81 18.37 1.22 8.40
C GLY A 81 17.84 0.85 9.79
N GLY A 82 18.59 0.02 10.52
CA GLY A 82 18.15 -0.70 11.72
C GLY A 82 18.10 0.13 13.00
N LEU A 83 18.68 1.34 13.01
CA LEU A 83 18.91 2.14 14.21
C LEU A 83 17.64 2.31 15.07
N SER A 84 17.81 2.20 16.38
CA SER A 84 16.75 1.99 17.39
C SER A 84 16.19 0.57 17.39
N ASP A 85 15.39 0.23 16.39
CA ASP A 85 14.87 -1.11 16.15
C ASP A 85 14.07 -1.16 14.84
N ARG A 86 14.17 -2.28 14.11
CA ARG A 86 13.44 -2.49 12.86
C ARG A 86 13.17 -3.98 12.63
N LEU A 87 12.05 -4.26 11.95
CA LEU A 87 11.62 -5.63 11.64
C LEU A 87 11.64 -5.85 10.14
N TYR A 88 12.08 -7.02 9.71
CA TYR A 88 12.07 -7.44 8.30
C TYR A 88 11.55 -8.86 8.16
N ILE A 89 10.95 -9.17 7.01
CA ILE A 89 10.77 -10.56 6.55
C ILE A 89 11.48 -10.65 5.20
N VAL A 90 12.41 -11.61 5.12
CA VAL A 90 13.11 -11.96 3.88
C VAL A 90 12.61 -13.34 3.46
N LEU A 91 12.17 -13.47 2.22
CA LEU A 91 11.72 -14.72 1.63
C LEU A 91 12.38 -14.84 0.25
N ASP A 92 13.08 -15.95 0.01
CA ASP A 92 13.79 -16.22 -1.25
C ASP A 92 14.70 -15.06 -1.69
N ASP A 93 15.52 -14.56 -0.75
CA ASP A 93 16.45 -13.44 -0.93
C ASP A 93 15.78 -12.07 -1.23
N VAL A 94 14.45 -11.98 -1.09
CA VAL A 94 13.68 -10.73 -1.29
C VAL A 94 13.08 -10.25 0.02
N ILE A 95 13.18 -8.95 0.29
CA ILE A 95 12.48 -8.32 1.41
C ILE A 95 10.99 -8.24 1.07
N VAL A 96 10.18 -9.06 1.76
CA VAL A 96 8.71 -9.10 1.59
C VAL A 96 7.96 -8.32 2.67
N PHE A 97 8.68 -7.83 3.69
CA PHE A 97 8.17 -6.92 4.70
C PHE A 97 9.30 -6.07 5.26
N GLU A 98 9.11 -4.75 5.27
CA GLU A 98 9.96 -3.76 5.95
C GLU A 98 9.11 -3.03 7.00
N GLY A 99 9.53 -3.10 8.27
CA GLY A 99 8.91 -2.38 9.37
C GLY A 99 9.22 -0.89 9.33
N ALA A 100 8.30 -0.07 9.83
CA ALA A 100 8.58 1.35 10.07
C ALA A 100 9.68 1.50 11.14
N ARG A 101 10.45 2.59 11.07
CA ARG A 101 11.55 2.85 12.01
C ARG A 101 11.04 2.96 13.44
N GLY A 102 11.68 2.22 14.35
CA GLY A 102 11.43 2.33 15.78
C GLY A 102 11.98 3.64 16.37
N PRO A 103 11.61 3.96 17.62
CA PRO A 103 10.70 3.19 18.48
C PRO A 103 9.22 3.39 18.16
N PHE A 104 8.83 4.49 17.48
CA PHE A 104 7.43 4.84 17.23
C PHE A 104 6.74 3.98 16.17
N GLY A 105 7.51 3.46 15.20
CA GLY A 105 7.01 2.62 14.10
C GLY A 105 7.03 1.11 14.38
N TYR A 106 7.59 0.67 15.51
CA TYR A 106 7.73 -0.76 15.82
C TYR A 106 6.36 -1.41 16.05
N ARG A 107 5.93 -2.25 15.11
CA ARG A 107 4.59 -2.90 15.12
C ARG A 107 4.72 -4.38 14.83
N ILE A 108 5.05 -5.14 15.86
CA ILE A 108 5.26 -6.60 15.78
C ILE A 108 4.02 -7.38 15.32
N GLU A 109 2.83 -6.84 15.57
CA GLU A 109 1.55 -7.38 15.09
C GLU A 109 1.50 -7.48 13.55
N LYS A 110 2.18 -6.57 12.84
CA LYS A 110 2.27 -6.62 11.38
C LYS A 110 3.07 -7.84 10.90
N LEU A 111 4.03 -8.33 11.69
CA LEU A 111 4.80 -9.54 11.37
C LEU A 111 3.89 -10.77 11.38
N ASN A 112 3.02 -10.90 12.38
CA ASN A 112 2.04 -12.00 12.48
C ASN A 112 1.10 -12.05 11.27
N LEU A 113 0.65 -10.88 10.79
CA LEU A 113 -0.20 -10.78 9.61
C LEU A 113 0.53 -11.22 8.34
N HIS A 114 1.85 -11.03 8.24
CA HIS A 114 2.59 -11.45 7.05
C HIS A 114 3.00 -12.92 7.11
N ILE A 115 3.49 -13.40 8.26
CA ILE A 115 3.96 -14.79 8.41
C ILE A 115 2.80 -15.80 8.36
N GLY A 116 1.66 -15.50 9.01
CA GLY A 116 0.48 -16.38 8.96
C GLY A 116 -0.15 -16.52 7.56
N ASN A 117 0.30 -15.69 6.61
CA ASN A 117 -0.26 -15.57 5.27
C ASN A 117 0.69 -16.09 4.17
N SER A 118 1.85 -16.67 4.53
CA SER A 118 2.86 -17.17 3.58
C SER A 118 2.45 -18.42 2.79
N GLY A 119 1.33 -19.06 3.14
CA GLY A 119 0.64 -19.99 2.23
C GLY A 119 -0.17 -19.18 1.20
N THR A 120 0.45 -18.76 0.10
CA THR A 120 -0.18 -17.85 -0.89
C THR A 120 -1.58 -18.30 -1.32
N MET A 121 -1.84 -19.60 -1.48
CA MET A 121 -3.17 -20.13 -1.79
C MET A 121 -4.17 -19.99 -0.62
N LEU A 122 -3.73 -20.26 0.61
CA LEU A 122 -4.55 -20.17 1.82
C LEU A 122 -4.90 -18.71 2.15
N LEU A 123 -3.96 -17.79 1.92
CA LEU A 123 -4.18 -16.35 2.06
C LEU A 123 -5.25 -15.84 1.10
N HIS A 124 -5.16 -16.19 -0.19
CA HIS A 124 -6.19 -15.80 -1.16
C HIS A 124 -7.53 -16.39 -0.78
N PHE A 125 -7.57 -17.64 -0.29
CA PHE A 125 -8.80 -18.28 0.19
C PHE A 125 -9.45 -17.50 1.35
N PHE A 126 -8.69 -17.14 2.39
CA PHE A 126 -9.22 -16.34 3.50
C PHE A 126 -9.65 -14.93 3.09
N LYS A 127 -8.90 -14.28 2.19
CA LYS A 127 -9.29 -12.99 1.62
C LYS A 127 -10.61 -13.08 0.85
N VAL A 128 -10.77 -14.10 0.01
CA VAL A 128 -12.02 -14.36 -0.72
C VAL A 128 -13.19 -14.60 0.24
N ILE A 129 -13.00 -15.41 1.29
CA ILE A 129 -14.03 -15.59 2.34
C ILE A 129 -14.36 -14.25 2.99
N GLY A 130 -13.35 -13.45 3.34
CA GLY A 130 -13.53 -12.11 3.89
C GLY A 130 -14.39 -11.22 2.99
N CYS A 131 -14.11 -11.20 1.68
CA CYS A 131 -14.91 -10.47 0.70
C CYS A 131 -16.36 -11.00 0.62
N ILE A 132 -16.56 -12.33 0.64
CA ILE A 132 -17.91 -12.93 0.66
C ILE A 132 -18.67 -12.48 1.91
N LEU A 133 -18.07 -12.56 3.09
CA LEU A 133 -18.68 -12.11 4.34
C LEU A 133 -19.00 -10.61 4.29
N GLN A 134 -18.10 -9.79 3.75
CA GLN A 134 -18.33 -8.36 3.57
C GLN A 134 -19.52 -8.08 2.63
N MET A 135 -19.67 -8.84 1.55
CA MET A 135 -20.82 -8.74 0.64
C MET A 135 -22.13 -9.16 1.32
N VAL A 136 -22.11 -10.21 2.13
CA VAL A 136 -23.29 -10.63 2.92
C VAL A 136 -23.70 -9.52 3.88
N VAL A 137 -22.74 -8.96 4.64
CA VAL A 137 -22.99 -7.84 5.56
C VAL A 137 -23.50 -6.61 4.80
N LEU A 138 -22.91 -6.26 3.66
CA LEU A 138 -23.37 -5.15 2.82
C LEU A 138 -24.82 -5.38 2.36
N SER A 139 -25.13 -6.58 1.88
CA SER A 139 -26.47 -6.95 1.40
C SER A 139 -27.51 -6.87 2.52
N ILE A 140 -27.18 -7.37 3.71
CA ILE A 140 -28.04 -7.28 4.89
C ILE A 140 -28.28 -5.80 5.26
N ASN A 141 -27.23 -4.97 5.31
CA ASN A 141 -27.38 -3.55 5.63
C ASN A 141 -28.25 -2.80 4.61
N VAL A 142 -28.08 -3.06 3.31
CA VAL A 142 -28.90 -2.47 2.24
C VAL A 142 -30.35 -2.95 2.30
N LEU A 143 -30.60 -4.20 2.70
CA LEU A 143 -31.97 -4.69 2.92
C LEU A 143 -32.61 -4.04 4.16
N LEU A 144 -31.88 -3.98 5.27
CA LEU A 144 -32.36 -3.39 6.50
C LEU A 144 -32.56 -1.87 6.39
N SER A 145 -31.77 -1.15 5.58
CA SER A 145 -31.94 0.29 5.37
C SER A 145 -33.27 0.68 4.73
N ARG A 146 -33.97 -0.28 4.09
CA ARG A 146 -35.33 -0.07 3.58
C ARG A 146 -36.38 0.02 4.70
N CYS A 147 -36.11 -0.60 5.84
CA CYS A 147 -37.03 -0.70 6.97
C CYS A 147 -36.60 0.14 8.18
N PHE A 148 -35.31 0.43 8.32
CA PHE A 148 -34.75 1.10 9.49
C PHE A 148 -34.02 2.38 9.08
N SER A 149 -34.59 3.54 9.45
CA SER A 149 -34.02 4.86 9.14
C SER A 149 -32.62 5.06 9.73
N SER A 150 -32.35 4.54 10.92
CA SER A 150 -31.01 4.60 11.55
C SER A 150 -29.93 3.91 10.71
N ILE A 151 -30.25 2.78 10.09
CA ILE A 151 -29.32 2.07 9.19
C ILE A 151 -29.16 2.85 7.89
N LYS A 152 -30.25 3.41 7.34
CA LYS A 152 -30.19 4.28 6.16
C LYS A 152 -29.28 5.49 6.40
N GLU A 153 -29.41 6.18 7.53
CA GLU A 153 -28.55 7.31 7.91
C GLU A 153 -27.09 6.88 8.12
N SER A 154 -26.85 5.72 8.73
CA SER A 154 -25.49 5.19 8.87
C SER A 154 -24.81 4.91 7.54
N ILE A 155 -25.56 4.40 6.55
CA ILE A 155 -25.05 4.22 5.19
C ILE A 155 -24.84 5.57 4.51
N ALA A 156 -25.78 6.50 4.62
CA ALA A 156 -25.67 7.84 4.05
C ALA A 156 -24.42 8.55 4.56
N GLU A 157 -24.15 8.52 5.87
CA GLU A 157 -22.94 9.10 6.47
C GLU A 157 -21.63 8.48 5.91
N ARG A 158 -21.62 7.17 5.64
CA ARG A 158 -20.45 6.53 5.00
C ARG A 158 -20.25 7.02 3.57
N PHE A 159 -21.33 7.16 2.81
CA PHE A 159 -21.27 7.71 1.45
C PHE A 159 -20.92 9.20 1.45
N ARG A 160 -21.34 9.96 2.46
CA ARG A 160 -21.00 11.37 2.64
C ARG A 160 -19.49 11.59 2.73
N LYS A 161 -18.78 10.70 3.41
CA LYS A 161 -17.30 10.70 3.45
C LYS A 161 -16.64 10.29 2.15
N ILE A 162 -17.33 9.50 1.32
CA ILE A 162 -16.84 9.04 0.02
C ILE A 162 -16.96 10.16 -1.03
N HIS A 163 -18.02 10.96 -0.95
CA HIS A 163 -18.31 12.04 -1.88
C HIS A 163 -17.97 13.44 -1.34
N GLU A 164 -17.34 13.52 -0.17
CA GLU A 164 -16.86 14.77 0.42
C GLU A 164 -15.93 15.50 -0.57
N GLY A 165 -16.21 16.78 -0.83
CA GLY A 165 -15.47 17.57 -1.81
C GLY A 165 -15.93 17.40 -3.27
N THR A 166 -16.98 16.62 -3.53
CA THR A 166 -17.61 16.51 -4.87
C THR A 166 -18.91 17.32 -4.96
N THR A 167 -19.50 17.38 -6.15
CA THR A 167 -20.82 17.99 -6.39
C THR A 167 -22.00 17.02 -6.19
N LEU A 168 -21.74 15.80 -5.71
CA LEU A 168 -22.76 14.77 -5.52
C LEU A 168 -23.55 15.04 -4.24
N THR A 169 -24.87 14.80 -4.31
CA THR A 169 -25.73 14.85 -3.13
C THR A 169 -25.97 13.45 -2.54
N ASP A 170 -26.46 13.41 -1.30
CA ASP A 170 -26.90 12.14 -0.69
C ASP A 170 -27.98 11.46 -1.54
N GLU A 171 -28.87 12.23 -2.17
CA GLU A 171 -29.93 11.69 -3.04
C GLU A 171 -29.34 11.03 -4.30
N ASP A 172 -28.36 11.68 -4.95
CA ASP A 172 -27.65 11.15 -6.12
C ASP A 172 -26.98 9.80 -5.84
N CYS A 173 -26.52 9.61 -4.61
CA CYS A 173 -25.82 8.40 -4.18
C CYS A 173 -26.79 7.31 -3.73
N MET A 174 -27.72 7.66 -2.83
CA MET A 174 -28.52 6.70 -2.07
C MET A 174 -29.52 5.91 -2.90
N HIS A 175 -30.00 6.41 -4.04
CA HIS A 175 -30.86 5.62 -4.91
C HIS A 175 -30.11 4.49 -5.62
N SER A 176 -28.84 4.70 -5.92
CA SER A 176 -28.02 3.79 -6.73
C SER A 176 -27.58 2.53 -5.96
N ILE A 177 -27.48 2.58 -4.63
CA ILE A 177 -26.94 1.49 -3.80
C ILE A 177 -27.84 0.26 -3.72
N TYR A 178 -29.11 0.40 -4.11
CA TYR A 178 -30.09 -0.70 -4.10
C TYR A 178 -30.07 -1.55 -5.38
N THR A 179 -29.18 -1.23 -6.33
CA THR A 179 -29.12 -1.88 -7.64
C THR A 179 -28.16 -3.07 -7.63
N ILE A 180 -28.44 -4.09 -8.45
CA ILE A 180 -27.49 -5.20 -8.67
C ILE A 180 -26.16 -4.68 -9.26
N ALA A 181 -26.21 -3.61 -10.04
CA ALA A 181 -25.05 -2.98 -10.63
C ALA A 181 -24.07 -2.47 -9.54
N PHE A 182 -24.57 -1.88 -8.46
CA PHE A 182 -23.75 -1.48 -7.30
C PHE A 182 -22.98 -2.67 -6.72
N PHE A 183 -23.67 -3.78 -6.43
CA PHE A 183 -23.03 -4.97 -5.86
C PHE A 183 -21.98 -5.57 -6.81
N LYS A 184 -22.25 -5.56 -8.12
CA LYS A 184 -21.26 -5.98 -9.14
C LYS A 184 -20.01 -5.10 -9.10
N GLN A 185 -20.16 -3.79 -8.99
CA GLN A 185 -19.02 -2.86 -8.93
C GLN A 185 -18.19 -3.07 -7.66
N VAL A 186 -18.85 -3.18 -6.50
CA VAL A 186 -18.18 -3.44 -5.22
C VAL A 186 -17.42 -4.76 -5.25
N TRP A 187 -18.04 -5.83 -5.78
CA TRP A 187 -17.39 -7.12 -5.93
C TRP A 187 -16.20 -7.06 -6.88
N ARG A 188 -16.33 -6.38 -8.03
CA ARG A 188 -15.25 -6.19 -8.99
C ARG A 188 -14.04 -5.51 -8.34
N ALA A 189 -14.27 -4.47 -7.55
CA ALA A 189 -13.21 -3.76 -6.84
C ALA A 189 -12.55 -4.61 -5.73
N MET A 190 -13.31 -5.46 -5.03
CA MET A 190 -12.75 -6.42 -4.06
C MET A 190 -11.91 -7.49 -4.76
N TYR A 191 -12.41 -8.05 -5.85
CA TYR A 191 -11.70 -9.04 -6.65
C TYR A 191 -10.33 -8.51 -7.11
N LEU A 192 -10.31 -7.29 -7.66
CA LEU A 192 -9.08 -6.64 -8.12
C LEU A 192 -8.06 -6.48 -6.99
N ASP A 193 -8.49 -6.05 -5.80
CA ASP A 193 -7.59 -5.87 -4.67
C ASP A 193 -7.01 -7.20 -4.13
N VAL A 194 -7.82 -8.27 -4.13
CA VAL A 194 -7.37 -9.60 -3.71
C VAL A 194 -6.34 -10.18 -4.67
N PHE A 195 -6.58 -10.07 -5.98
CA PHE A 195 -5.82 -10.78 -7.01
C PHE A 195 -4.74 -9.95 -7.71
N LYS A 196 -4.63 -8.65 -7.43
CA LYS A 196 -3.53 -7.82 -7.95
C LYS A 196 -2.16 -8.42 -7.64
N THR A 197 -1.23 -8.36 -8.58
CA THR A 197 0.15 -8.83 -8.37
C THR A 197 1.09 -7.75 -7.86
N ALA A 198 0.78 -6.46 -8.10
CA ALA A 198 1.51 -5.34 -7.55
C ALA A 198 1.43 -5.34 -6.01
N LYS A 199 2.55 -5.66 -5.36
CA LYS A 199 2.71 -5.64 -3.91
C LYS A 199 3.75 -4.59 -3.52
N LEU A 200 3.56 -3.97 -2.36
CA LEU A 200 4.57 -3.10 -1.76
C LEU A 200 5.87 -3.89 -1.62
N TYR A 201 6.99 -3.27 -1.99
CA TYR A 201 8.34 -3.83 -2.09
C TYR A 201 8.54 -4.94 -3.14
N GLY A 202 7.52 -5.24 -3.94
CA GLY A 202 7.64 -6.14 -5.09
C GLY A 202 8.05 -5.41 -6.38
N ASN A 203 8.38 -6.20 -7.39
CA ASN A 203 8.62 -5.68 -8.73
C ASN A 203 7.31 -5.15 -9.33
N PRO A 204 7.30 -3.94 -9.94
CA PRO A 204 6.16 -3.38 -10.61
C PRO A 204 5.78 -4.27 -11.82
N PRO A 205 4.51 -4.72 -11.94
CA PRO A 205 4.06 -5.42 -13.13
C PRO A 205 4.24 -4.58 -14.40
N ASN A 206 5.01 -5.08 -15.37
CA ASN A 206 5.32 -4.32 -16.59
C ASN A 206 4.25 -4.47 -17.69
N VAL A 207 3.12 -3.82 -17.46
CA VAL A 207 1.91 -3.90 -18.29
C VAL A 207 2.02 -3.09 -19.60
N GLU A 208 1.27 -3.51 -20.63
CA GLU A 208 1.14 -2.74 -21.88
C GLU A 208 0.18 -1.56 -21.65
N VAL A 209 0.65 -0.35 -21.95
CA VAL A 209 -0.15 0.89 -21.93
C VAL A 209 -0.05 1.58 -23.28
N ILE A 210 -0.99 2.48 -23.59
CA ILE A 210 -1.05 3.18 -24.87
C ILE A 210 -1.02 4.70 -24.61
N THR A 211 -0.12 5.40 -25.29
CA THR A 211 -0.05 6.87 -25.24
C THR A 211 -1.22 7.51 -25.97
N ILE A 212 -1.76 8.61 -25.43
CA ILE A 212 -2.99 9.24 -25.99
C ILE A 212 -2.74 10.14 -27.19
N ASP A 213 -1.51 10.66 -27.33
CA ASP A 213 -1.14 11.66 -28.35
C ASP A 213 -0.78 10.99 -29.69
N ASP A 214 0.06 9.96 -29.66
CA ASP A 214 0.61 9.25 -30.82
C ASP A 214 0.11 7.79 -30.96
N LEU A 215 -0.71 7.31 -30.02
CA LEU A 215 -1.34 5.98 -30.05
C LEU A 215 -0.34 4.81 -30.10
N VAL A 216 0.84 5.01 -29.52
CA VAL A 216 1.91 4.02 -29.48
C VAL A 216 1.69 3.08 -28.30
N LYS A 217 1.76 1.77 -28.59
CA LYS A 217 1.83 0.74 -27.55
C LYS A 217 3.20 0.75 -26.92
N THR A 218 3.26 0.86 -25.60
CA THR A 218 4.47 0.98 -24.82
C THR A 218 4.35 0.18 -23.52
N ARG A 219 5.40 0.18 -22.69
CA ARG A 219 5.42 -0.50 -21.40
C ARG A 219 5.45 0.51 -20.26
N LEU A 220 4.84 0.15 -19.13
CA LEU A 220 4.84 1.01 -17.94
C LEU A 220 6.27 1.35 -17.47
N SER A 221 7.20 0.40 -17.58
CA SER A 221 8.63 0.61 -17.28
C SER A 221 9.27 1.72 -18.11
N ASP A 222 8.79 1.99 -19.32
CA ASP A 222 9.41 2.95 -20.24
C ASP A 222 9.23 4.40 -19.76
N PHE A 223 8.33 4.63 -18.80
CA PHE A 223 8.12 5.93 -18.15
C PHE A 223 8.99 6.14 -16.91
N GLN A 224 9.63 5.08 -16.39
CA GLN A 224 10.47 5.19 -15.20
C GLN A 224 11.91 5.55 -15.57
N ARG A 225 12.37 6.72 -15.11
CA ARG A 225 13.79 7.09 -15.22
C ARG A 225 14.57 6.54 -14.03
N LYS A 226 15.74 5.98 -14.29
CA LYS A 226 16.61 5.44 -13.23
C LYS A 226 16.93 6.50 -12.17
N GLY A 227 16.79 6.12 -10.90
CA GLY A 227 17.03 7.01 -9.76
C GLY A 227 15.94 8.07 -9.53
N ARG A 228 14.81 8.01 -10.25
CA ARG A 228 13.67 8.91 -10.05
C ARG A 228 12.42 8.10 -9.74
N PRO A 229 11.64 8.47 -8.71
CA PRO A 229 10.36 7.84 -8.46
C PRO A 229 9.38 8.16 -9.59
N LEU A 230 8.59 7.16 -10.04
CA LEU A 230 7.46 7.33 -10.95
C LEU A 230 6.16 7.22 -10.15
N LEU A 231 5.26 8.20 -10.28
CA LEU A 231 4.02 8.32 -9.50
C LEU A 231 2.79 8.62 -10.38
N GLU A 232 1.60 8.42 -9.83
CA GLU A 232 0.33 8.84 -10.43
C GLU A 232 -0.24 10.07 -9.70
N HIS A 233 -0.09 11.33 -10.18
CA HIS A 233 -0.68 12.44 -9.39
C HIS A 233 -0.84 13.88 -9.95
N PHE A 234 -1.57 14.73 -9.19
CA PHE A 234 -2.07 16.11 -9.42
C PHE A 234 -1.03 17.24 -9.60
N ASN A 235 -1.53 18.38 -10.10
CA ASN A 235 -0.77 19.56 -10.52
C ASN A 235 0.12 20.21 -9.45
N GLU A 236 -0.30 20.24 -8.18
CA GLU A 236 0.46 20.88 -7.10
C GLU A 236 1.66 20.03 -6.68
N VAL A 237 1.45 18.73 -6.47
CA VAL A 237 2.51 17.75 -6.19
C VAL A 237 3.51 17.70 -7.36
N ILE A 238 3.02 17.66 -8.60
CA ILE A 238 3.90 17.74 -9.78
C ILE A 238 4.73 19.02 -9.75
N ALA A 239 4.11 20.18 -9.52
CA ALA A 239 4.84 21.44 -9.50
C ALA A 239 5.94 21.46 -8.43
N ARG A 240 5.68 20.84 -7.27
CA ARG A 240 6.60 20.80 -6.14
C ARG A 240 7.74 19.79 -6.30
N PHE A 241 7.50 18.63 -6.90
CA PHE A 241 8.44 17.50 -6.91
C PHE A 241 8.91 17.06 -8.31
N SER A 242 8.52 17.75 -9.38
CA SER A 242 8.96 17.44 -10.76
C SER A 242 10.49 17.44 -10.95
N ASN A 243 11.23 18.17 -10.11
CA ASN A 243 12.69 18.15 -10.13
C ASN A 243 13.27 16.79 -9.69
N ILE A 244 12.56 15.99 -8.91
CA ILE A 244 13.07 14.73 -8.34
C ILE A 244 12.28 13.49 -8.74
N ALA A 245 11.04 13.64 -9.20
CA ALA A 245 10.15 12.55 -9.55
C ALA A 245 9.45 12.78 -10.88
N ASP A 246 9.07 11.68 -11.54
CA ASP A 246 8.30 11.65 -12.77
C ASP A 246 6.85 11.24 -12.46
N PHE A 247 5.89 11.73 -13.25
CA PHE A 247 4.46 11.55 -13.00
C PHE A 247 3.72 11.03 -14.24
N LEU A 248 2.81 10.09 -14.04
CA LEU A 248 2.06 9.38 -15.08
C LEU A 248 0.66 9.03 -14.57
N ILE A 249 -0.38 9.36 -15.32
CA ILE A 249 -1.74 8.86 -15.07
C ILE A 249 -2.00 7.69 -16.01
N ILE A 250 -2.45 6.55 -15.48
CA ILE A 250 -2.96 5.43 -16.28
C ILE A 250 -4.49 5.47 -16.23
N TYR A 251 -5.10 5.86 -17.36
CA TYR A 251 -6.54 5.87 -17.52
C TYR A 251 -7.07 4.46 -17.78
N ILE A 252 -7.86 3.94 -16.83
CA ILE A 252 -8.38 2.55 -16.82
C ILE A 252 -9.86 2.48 -17.23
N GLU A 253 -10.54 1.36 -16.93
CA GLU A 253 -12.00 1.26 -17.07
C GLU A 253 -12.75 2.27 -16.18
N GLU A 254 -13.91 2.73 -16.65
CA GLU A 254 -14.76 3.66 -15.88
C GLU A 254 -15.22 3.02 -14.57
N ALA A 255 -15.04 3.73 -13.46
CA ALA A 255 -15.54 3.28 -12.16
C ALA A 255 -17.07 3.34 -12.06
N HIS A 256 -17.69 4.26 -12.82
CA HIS A 256 -19.12 4.56 -12.76
C HIS A 256 -19.75 4.76 -14.16
N PRO A 257 -19.76 3.74 -15.03
CA PRO A 257 -20.21 3.89 -16.41
C PRO A 257 -21.73 4.08 -16.52
N SER A 258 -22.15 4.79 -17.56
CA SER A 258 -23.54 5.19 -17.81
C SER A 258 -24.46 4.04 -18.21
N ASP A 259 -23.91 3.00 -18.84
CA ASP A 259 -24.56 1.72 -19.10
C ASP A 259 -24.27 0.67 -18.00
N GLY A 260 -23.80 1.11 -16.82
CA GLY A 260 -23.55 0.31 -15.64
C GLY A 260 -24.09 0.92 -14.34
N TRP A 261 -23.28 0.90 -13.28
CA TRP A 261 -23.63 1.58 -12.02
C TRP A 261 -23.09 3.00 -12.02
N LYS A 262 -23.95 3.99 -11.75
CA LYS A 262 -23.56 5.39 -11.64
C LYS A 262 -24.35 6.14 -10.56
N PHE A 263 -23.81 7.28 -10.16
CA PHE A 263 -24.54 8.29 -9.39
C PHE A 263 -25.42 9.16 -10.29
N GLY A 264 -26.42 9.83 -9.72
CA GLY A 264 -27.39 10.66 -10.45
C GLY A 264 -26.74 11.76 -11.31
N ASN A 265 -25.80 12.51 -10.74
CA ASN A 265 -25.11 13.63 -11.40
C ASN A 265 -23.67 13.27 -11.83
N ASN A 266 -23.48 12.07 -12.40
CA ASN A 266 -22.16 11.63 -12.85
C ASN A 266 -21.85 12.03 -14.31
N ILE A 267 -20.57 12.09 -14.65
CA ILE A 267 -20.11 12.27 -16.03
C ILE A 267 -20.61 11.10 -16.90
N GLU A 268 -21.22 11.43 -18.05
CA GLU A 268 -21.75 10.41 -18.94
C GLU A 268 -20.68 9.80 -19.86
N ILE A 269 -20.14 8.66 -19.44
CA ILE A 269 -19.25 7.80 -20.23
C ILE A 269 -19.74 6.35 -20.05
N ASN A 270 -19.90 5.60 -21.15
CA ASN A 270 -20.26 4.17 -21.11
C ASN A 270 -19.01 3.31 -20.85
N TYR A 271 -19.20 2.03 -20.56
CA TYR A 271 -18.10 1.06 -20.67
C TYR A 271 -17.43 1.17 -22.04
N HIS A 272 -16.11 1.28 -22.03
CA HIS A 272 -15.31 1.29 -23.25
C HIS A 272 -15.39 -0.09 -23.93
N ARG A 273 -15.97 -0.15 -25.13
CA ARG A 273 -16.07 -1.37 -25.94
C ARG A 273 -14.84 -1.62 -26.79
N ASN A 274 -14.03 -0.57 -26.97
CA ASN A 274 -12.81 -0.59 -27.77
C ASN A 274 -11.85 0.51 -27.26
N LEU A 275 -10.62 0.45 -27.76
CA LEU A 275 -9.55 1.36 -27.35
C LEU A 275 -9.84 2.83 -27.70
N GLN A 276 -10.55 3.09 -28.80
CA GLN A 276 -10.87 4.47 -29.23
C GLN A 276 -11.82 5.16 -28.26
N GLU A 277 -12.81 4.43 -27.74
CA GLU A 277 -13.70 4.95 -26.70
C GLU A 277 -12.93 5.29 -25.41
N ARG A 278 -11.99 4.44 -24.99
CA ARG A 278 -11.14 4.70 -23.83
C ARG A 278 -10.23 5.90 -24.02
N ILE A 279 -9.63 6.05 -25.21
CA ILE A 279 -8.80 7.22 -25.55
C ILE A 279 -9.65 8.49 -25.56
N ALA A 280 -10.88 8.44 -26.08
CA ALA A 280 -11.77 9.60 -26.08
C ALA A 280 -12.09 10.06 -24.65
N ALA A 281 -12.32 9.12 -23.73
CA ALA A 281 -12.52 9.41 -22.31
C ALA A 281 -11.25 10.00 -21.66
N ALA A 282 -10.07 9.41 -21.93
CA ALA A 282 -8.80 9.95 -21.44
C ALA A 282 -8.47 11.35 -21.99
N LYS A 283 -8.84 11.66 -23.24
CA LYS A 283 -8.72 13.01 -23.82
C LYS A 283 -9.66 14.00 -23.13
N ARG A 284 -10.82 13.56 -22.67
CA ARG A 284 -11.69 14.37 -21.81
C ARG A 284 -11.01 14.67 -20.49
N LEU A 285 -10.34 13.70 -19.85
CA LEU A 285 -9.52 13.96 -18.67
C LEU A 285 -8.39 14.97 -18.96
N GLN A 286 -7.69 14.84 -20.09
CA GLN A 286 -6.64 15.77 -20.52
C GLN A 286 -7.13 17.22 -20.61
N SER A 287 -8.40 17.44 -20.99
CA SER A 287 -8.98 18.80 -21.07
C SER A 287 -9.10 19.53 -19.72
N PHE A 288 -9.05 18.80 -18.59
CA PHE A 288 -8.99 19.39 -17.25
C PHE A 288 -7.57 19.88 -16.86
N GLY A 289 -6.58 19.69 -17.73
CA GLY A 289 -5.23 20.22 -17.57
C GLY A 289 -4.35 19.54 -16.50
N PRO A 290 -4.30 18.19 -16.40
CA PRO A 290 -3.27 17.52 -15.63
C PRO A 290 -1.88 17.82 -16.22
N LYS A 291 -0.91 18.16 -15.37
CA LYS A 291 0.46 18.54 -15.74
C LYS A 291 1.41 17.35 -15.88
N CYS A 292 0.88 16.16 -16.13
CA CYS A 292 1.65 14.92 -16.28
C CYS A 292 1.21 14.14 -17.53
N SER A 293 2.00 13.13 -17.88
CA SER A 293 1.66 12.26 -19.02
C SER A 293 0.42 11.44 -18.67
N ILE A 294 -0.49 11.28 -19.64
CA ILE A 294 -1.63 10.37 -19.52
C ILE A 294 -1.44 9.25 -20.54
N VAL A 295 -1.56 8.02 -20.09
CA VAL A 295 -1.65 6.82 -20.93
C VAL A 295 -2.97 6.12 -20.64
N VAL A 296 -3.41 5.25 -21.54
CA VAL A 296 -4.58 4.39 -21.32
C VAL A 296 -4.12 2.95 -21.10
N ASP A 297 -4.80 2.26 -20.20
CA ASP A 297 -4.68 0.81 -20.05
C ASP A 297 -5.21 0.11 -21.31
N ASN A 298 -4.64 -1.04 -21.64
CA ASN A 298 -5.09 -1.82 -22.77
C ASN A 298 -6.50 -2.42 -22.53
N MET A 299 -7.17 -2.84 -23.59
CA MET A 299 -8.55 -3.36 -23.49
C MET A 299 -8.69 -4.71 -22.77
N ARG A 300 -7.58 -5.31 -22.32
CA ARG A 300 -7.59 -6.47 -21.41
C ARG A 300 -7.51 -6.05 -19.94
N ASP A 301 -7.45 -4.75 -19.67
CA ASP A 301 -7.36 -4.16 -18.35
C ASP A 301 -6.15 -4.66 -17.55
N GLU A 302 -5.01 -4.89 -18.22
CA GLU A 302 -3.83 -5.46 -17.55
C GLU A 302 -3.32 -4.54 -16.44
N ALA A 303 -3.24 -3.23 -16.64
CA ALA A 303 -2.82 -2.31 -15.57
C ALA A 303 -3.79 -2.37 -14.39
N ASN A 304 -5.09 -2.27 -14.66
CA ASN A 304 -6.10 -2.33 -13.61
C ASN A 304 -6.10 -3.66 -12.86
N LEU A 305 -5.96 -4.80 -13.57
CA LEU A 305 -5.87 -6.13 -12.97
C LEU A 305 -4.62 -6.27 -12.10
N GLN A 306 -3.47 -5.84 -12.59
CA GLN A 306 -2.19 -6.07 -11.92
C GLN A 306 -1.95 -5.10 -10.76
N TYR A 307 -2.46 -3.87 -10.85
CA TYR A 307 -2.34 -2.84 -9.80
C TYR A 307 -3.58 -2.70 -8.91
N GLY A 308 -4.69 -3.34 -9.28
CA GLY A 308 -5.96 -3.22 -8.56
C GLY A 308 -6.44 -1.78 -8.47
N GLY A 309 -6.48 -1.09 -9.62
CA GLY A 309 -6.63 0.36 -9.73
C GLY A 309 -8.07 0.90 -9.74
N LEU A 310 -9.09 0.03 -9.83
CA LEU A 310 -10.49 0.44 -9.96
C LEU A 310 -10.93 1.41 -8.86
N TYR A 311 -11.75 2.39 -9.27
CA TYR A 311 -11.96 3.70 -8.64
C TYR A 311 -10.76 4.60 -8.88
N GLU A 312 -9.78 4.53 -8.01
CA GLU A 312 -8.50 5.22 -8.11
C GLU A 312 -7.53 4.59 -7.11
N ARG A 313 -6.22 4.67 -7.42
CA ARG A 313 -5.15 4.19 -6.55
C ARG A 313 -3.88 4.97 -6.84
N LEU A 314 -2.95 4.94 -5.89
CA LEU A 314 -1.67 5.64 -5.99
C LEU A 314 -0.53 4.65 -5.79
N TYR A 315 0.49 4.75 -6.62
CA TYR A 315 1.72 3.97 -6.51
C TYR A 315 2.95 4.87 -6.64
N ILE A 316 4.04 4.47 -6.00
CA ILE A 316 5.39 5.00 -6.27
C ILE A 316 6.26 3.83 -6.67
N VAL A 317 6.88 3.95 -7.83
CA VAL A 317 7.87 3.00 -8.33
C VAL A 317 9.23 3.67 -8.35
N LEU A 318 10.23 3.09 -7.68
CA LEU A 318 11.61 3.58 -7.68
C LEU A 318 12.56 2.41 -7.97
N ASN A 319 13.38 2.55 -9.01
CA ASN A 319 14.36 1.54 -9.45
C ASN A 319 13.75 0.14 -9.56
N ASP A 320 12.67 0.00 -10.33
CA ASP A 320 11.96 -1.27 -10.54
C ASP A 320 11.42 -1.92 -9.25
N VAL A 321 11.14 -1.12 -8.21
CA VAL A 321 10.50 -1.58 -6.97
C VAL A 321 9.32 -0.69 -6.61
N ILE A 322 8.20 -1.29 -6.22
CA ILE A 322 7.06 -0.56 -5.66
C ILE A 322 7.43 -0.13 -4.23
N VAL A 323 7.77 1.14 -4.04
CA VAL A 323 8.17 1.71 -2.73
C VAL A 323 7.00 2.35 -1.98
N PHE A 324 5.86 2.51 -2.65
CA PHE A 324 4.60 2.90 -2.05
C PHE A 324 3.44 2.28 -2.82
N ALA A 325 2.43 1.79 -2.09
CA ALA A 325 1.18 1.27 -2.63
C ALA A 325 0.02 1.77 -1.77
N GLY A 326 -0.75 2.70 -2.32
CA GLY A 326 -1.89 3.31 -1.64
C GLY A 326 -3.05 2.34 -1.45
N GLU A 327 -3.91 2.67 -0.49
CA GLU A 327 -5.20 2.00 -0.31
C GLU A 327 -6.16 2.38 -1.45
N ARG A 328 -7.22 1.58 -1.64
CA ARG A 328 -8.21 1.84 -2.68
C ARG A 328 -8.99 3.12 -2.39
N GLY A 329 -9.13 3.98 -3.40
CA GLY A 329 -9.94 5.18 -3.31
C GLY A 329 -11.46 4.91 -3.27
N PRO A 330 -12.25 5.95 -2.95
CA PRO A 330 -11.79 7.31 -2.64
C PRO A 330 -11.30 7.46 -1.18
N VAL A 331 -11.75 6.62 -0.24
CA VAL A 331 -11.36 6.73 1.18
C VAL A 331 -9.85 6.50 1.41
N GLY A 332 -9.23 5.61 0.63
CA GLY A 332 -7.80 5.31 0.73
C GLY A 332 -6.91 6.19 -0.14
N TYR A 333 -7.50 7.08 -0.95
CA TYR A 333 -6.77 7.94 -1.86
C TYR A 333 -6.23 9.15 -1.10
N ARG A 334 -5.01 9.01 -0.58
CA ARG A 334 -4.37 10.00 0.30
C ARG A 334 -3.13 10.57 -0.35
N VAL A 335 -3.29 11.76 -0.92
CA VAL A 335 -2.24 12.53 -1.57
C VAL A 335 -1.11 12.88 -0.60
N GLU A 336 -1.49 13.15 0.64
CA GLU A 336 -0.59 13.59 1.70
C GLU A 336 0.46 12.51 2.03
N GLU A 337 0.10 11.23 1.88
CA GLU A 337 1.05 10.12 2.08
C GLU A 337 2.12 10.07 0.99
N ILE A 338 1.76 10.43 -0.25
CA ILE A 338 2.70 10.56 -1.36
C ILE A 338 3.64 11.75 -1.12
N GLU A 339 3.08 12.91 -0.74
CA GLU A 339 3.89 14.10 -0.45
C GLU A 339 4.88 13.83 0.68
N GLN A 340 4.42 13.22 1.78
CA GLN A 340 5.29 12.87 2.90
C GLN A 340 6.40 11.90 2.48
N TRP A 341 6.10 10.93 1.60
CA TRP A 341 7.11 10.02 1.07
C TRP A 341 8.15 10.78 0.24
N LEU A 342 7.72 11.69 -0.64
CA LEU A 342 8.60 12.49 -1.50
C LEU A 342 9.46 13.47 -0.71
N GLU A 343 8.92 14.09 0.34
CA GLU A 343 9.68 14.96 1.25
C GLU A 343 10.81 14.19 1.94
N ASN A 344 10.52 13.00 2.46
CA ASN A 344 11.50 12.13 3.09
C ASN A 344 12.56 11.61 2.12
N TYR A 345 12.19 11.41 0.84
CA TYR A 345 13.12 10.98 -0.19
C TYR A 345 14.07 12.10 -0.64
N HIS A 346 13.60 13.35 -0.62
CA HIS A 346 14.38 14.52 -0.99
C HIS A 346 15.32 15.04 0.11
N SER A 347 14.97 14.78 1.38
CA SER A 347 15.70 15.22 2.58
C SER A 347 16.98 14.42 2.77
#